data_AF-A0A961BY58-F1
#
_entry.id   AF-A0A961BY58-F1
#
_cell.length_a   1.000
_cell.length_b   1.000
_cell.length_c   1.000
_cell.angle_alpha   90.00
_cell.angle_beta   90.00
_cell.angle_gamma   90.00
#
_symmetry.space_group_name_H-M   'P 1'
#
loop_
_entity.id
_entity.type
_entity.pdbx_description
1 polymer ?
#
loop_
_entity_poly.entity_id
_entity_poly.type
_entity_poly.pdbx_seq_one_letter_code
_entity_poly.pdbx_strand_id
1 'polypeptide(L)'
;ANRAGIPALMVLTGVNSVADVAMAPPIQRPTFLCEDLRGLAEPYVAATIDADGHAWLGRCGPAEVRVAGGQVGIAAAGSAIERARALVAACWAAADAGAAPPREAVDRAVGAAADSADARPVDSAGAIGGASRGTTS
;
A
#
# COMPACT_ATOMS: atom_id res chain seq x y z
N ALA A 1 -14.60 -12.28 6.20
CA ALA A 1 -15.84 -12.10 6.99
C ALA A 1 -16.77 -11.07 6.32
N ASN A 2 -17.20 -11.31 5.07
CA ASN A 2 -18.07 -10.39 4.31
C ASN A 2 -19.55 -10.86 4.30
N ARG A 3 -20.02 -11.46 5.41
CA ARG A 3 -21.38 -12.05 5.48
C ARG A 3 -22.43 -11.17 6.17
N ALA A 4 -22.08 -9.94 6.48
CA ALA A 4 -23.00 -8.88 6.86
C ALA A 4 -22.52 -7.65 6.08
N GLY A 5 -23.40 -6.84 5.49
CA GLY A 5 -23.06 -5.66 4.69
C GLY A 5 -22.41 -4.52 5.48
N ILE A 6 -21.38 -4.84 6.26
CA ILE A 6 -20.57 -3.95 7.09
C ILE A 6 -19.19 -3.92 6.43
N PRO A 7 -18.64 -2.73 6.11
CA PRO A 7 -17.32 -2.62 5.54
C PRO A 7 -16.28 -3.26 6.47
N ALA A 8 -15.53 -4.24 5.96
CA ALA A 8 -14.51 -4.95 6.72
C ALA A 8 -13.19 -4.17 6.72
N LEU A 9 -12.65 -3.93 7.92
CA LEU A 9 -11.31 -3.40 8.15
C LEU A 9 -10.35 -4.56 8.41
N MET A 10 -9.25 -4.64 7.66
CA MET A 10 -8.18 -5.59 7.94
C MET A 10 -6.97 -4.88 8.55
N VAL A 11 -6.46 -5.46 9.64
CA VAL A 11 -5.31 -5.00 10.43
C VAL A 11 -4.17 -6.00 10.27
N LEU A 12 -2.98 -5.53 9.91
CA LEU A 12 -1.83 -6.34 9.50
C LEU A 12 -0.99 -6.85 10.68
N THR A 13 -1.60 -7.17 11.82
CA THR A 13 -0.89 -7.64 13.03
C THR A 13 -0.76 -9.16 13.15
N GLY A 14 -0.93 -9.93 12.06
CA GLY A 14 -0.35 -11.29 11.98
C GLY A 14 -1.26 -12.50 11.72
N VAL A 15 -2.50 -12.36 11.25
CA VAL A 15 -3.33 -13.53 10.87
C VAL A 15 -3.71 -13.59 9.39
N ASN A 16 -3.78 -12.45 8.70
CA ASN A 16 -3.92 -12.40 7.25
C ASN A 16 -2.76 -11.57 6.68
N SER A 17 -2.00 -12.19 5.77
CA SER A 17 -0.92 -11.48 5.09
C SER A 17 -1.49 -10.57 4.00
N VAL A 18 -0.76 -9.50 3.65
CA VAL A 18 -1.09 -8.68 2.47
C VAL A 18 -1.23 -9.54 1.21
N ALA A 19 -0.44 -10.62 1.12
CA ALA A 19 -0.53 -11.58 0.01
C ALA A 19 -1.88 -12.30 -0.05
N ASP A 20 -2.43 -12.71 1.10
CA ASP A 20 -3.75 -13.37 1.14
C ASP A 20 -4.87 -12.41 0.72
N VAL A 21 -4.76 -11.13 1.08
CA VAL A 21 -5.71 -10.09 0.63
C VAL A 21 -5.60 -9.84 -0.86
N ALA A 22 -4.37 -9.70 -1.38
CA ALA A 22 -4.13 -9.48 -2.80
C ALA A 22 -4.65 -10.63 -3.67
N MET A 23 -4.65 -11.86 -3.14
CA MET A 23 -5.17 -13.06 -3.81
C MET A 23 -6.65 -13.36 -3.50
N ALA A 24 -7.32 -12.54 -2.70
CA ALA A 24 -8.69 -12.80 -2.27
C ALA A 24 -9.69 -12.73 -3.45
N PRO A 25 -10.62 -13.71 -3.57
CA PRO A 25 -11.70 -13.64 -4.54
C PRO A 25 -12.64 -12.45 -4.22
N PRO A 26 -13.39 -11.91 -5.20
CA PRO A 26 -14.19 -10.69 -5.04
C PRO A 26 -15.04 -10.62 -3.77
N ILE A 27 -15.69 -11.73 -3.39
CA ILE A 27 -16.55 -11.80 -2.20
C ILE A 27 -15.78 -11.70 -0.87
N GLN A 28 -14.46 -11.87 -0.85
CA GLN A 28 -13.62 -11.83 0.35
C GLN A 28 -12.75 -10.56 0.44
N ARG A 29 -12.83 -9.67 -0.55
CA ARG A 29 -12.05 -8.44 -0.60
C ARG A 29 -12.54 -7.44 0.47
N PRO A 30 -11.68 -6.97 1.39
CA PRO A 30 -12.04 -5.93 2.34
C PRO A 30 -12.16 -4.57 1.64
N THR A 31 -12.95 -3.66 2.21
CA THR A 31 -13.07 -2.28 1.70
C THR A 31 -11.92 -1.40 2.18
N PHE A 32 -11.42 -1.65 3.38
CA PHE A 32 -10.38 -0.84 4.01
C PHE A 32 -9.22 -1.71 4.48
N LEU A 33 -7.99 -1.27 4.19
CA LEU A 33 -6.76 -1.89 4.65
C LEU A 33 -5.99 -0.89 5.50
N CYS A 34 -5.73 -1.21 6.77
CA CYS A 34 -4.94 -0.35 7.68
C CYS A 34 -3.85 -1.17 8.37
N GLU A 35 -2.76 -0.52 8.79
CA GLU A 35 -1.68 -1.19 9.52
C GLU A 35 -2.20 -1.73 10.85
N ASP A 36 -2.93 -0.90 11.57
CA ASP A 36 -3.58 -1.23 12.84
C ASP A 36 -4.80 -0.35 13.11
N LEU A 37 -5.43 -0.55 14.28
CA LEU A 37 -6.64 0.14 14.69
C LEU A 37 -6.48 1.66 14.85
N ARG A 38 -5.25 2.19 14.95
CA ARG A 38 -5.00 3.64 14.96
C ARG A 38 -5.39 4.28 13.64
N GLY A 39 -5.35 3.51 12.54
CA GLY A 39 -5.80 3.96 11.22
C GLY A 39 -7.29 4.31 11.14
N LEU A 40 -8.10 4.01 12.16
CA LEU A 40 -9.50 4.49 12.25
C LEU A 40 -9.60 6.00 12.50
N ALA A 41 -8.56 6.60 13.08
CA ALA A 41 -8.53 8.03 13.42
C ALA A 41 -7.85 8.89 12.34
N GLU A 42 -7.30 8.26 11.29
CA GLU A 42 -6.57 8.94 10.22
C GLU A 42 -7.39 9.02 8.92
N PRO A 43 -7.20 10.08 8.11
CA PRO A 43 -7.78 10.13 6.76
C PRO A 43 -7.35 8.93 5.91
N TYR A 44 -8.31 8.14 5.43
CA TYR A 44 -8.03 6.99 4.58
C TYR A 44 -7.69 7.41 3.15
N VAL A 45 -6.43 7.17 2.74
CA VAL A 45 -6.00 7.31 1.35
C VAL A 45 -6.30 6.01 0.60
N ALA A 46 -7.27 6.06 -0.32
CA ALA A 46 -7.63 4.94 -1.18
C ALA A 46 -6.62 4.79 -2.33
N ALA A 47 -6.36 3.54 -2.72
CA ALA A 47 -5.54 3.27 -3.90
C ALA A 47 -6.33 3.53 -5.19
N THR A 48 -5.65 4.02 -6.22
CA THR A 48 -6.18 4.18 -7.57
C THR A 48 -5.50 3.18 -8.51
N ILE A 49 -6.16 2.88 -9.63
CA ILE A 49 -5.66 1.96 -10.65
C ILE A 49 -5.59 2.66 -12.00
N ASP A 50 -4.45 2.50 -12.65
CA ASP A 50 -4.26 2.78 -14.07
C ASP A 50 -3.99 1.47 -14.81
N ALA A 51 -4.49 1.32 -16.03
CA ALA A 51 -4.43 0.07 -16.79
C ALA A 51 -4.10 0.28 -18.26
N ASP A 52 -3.04 -0.38 -18.72
CA ASP A 52 -2.48 -0.26 -20.06
C ASP A 52 -2.77 -1.51 -20.93
N GLY A 53 -3.92 -2.16 -20.71
CA GLY A 53 -4.36 -3.40 -21.38
C GLY A 53 -3.63 -4.68 -20.94
N HIS A 54 -2.30 -4.64 -20.78
CA HIS A 54 -1.48 -5.77 -20.35
C HIS A 54 -0.73 -5.52 -19.05
N ALA A 55 -0.97 -4.37 -18.42
CA ALA A 55 -0.38 -3.99 -17.16
C ALA A 55 -1.35 -3.18 -16.31
N TRP A 56 -1.26 -3.36 -14.99
CA TRP A 56 -2.06 -2.66 -13.99
C TRP A 56 -1.11 -1.96 -13.01
N LEU A 57 -1.28 -0.67 -12.84
CA LEU A 57 -0.48 0.17 -11.96
C LEU A 57 -1.35 0.67 -10.82
N GLY A 58 -1.18 0.07 -9.65
CA GLY A 58 -1.76 0.53 -8.41
C GLY A 58 -0.96 1.69 -7.83
N ARG A 59 -1.65 2.73 -7.38
CA ARG A 59 -1.04 3.92 -6.78
C ARG A 59 -1.72 4.23 -5.46
N CYS A 60 -0.95 4.55 -4.42
CA CYS A 60 -1.49 5.02 -3.14
C CYS A 60 -0.46 5.96 -2.51
N GLY A 61 -0.81 7.25 -2.35
CA GLY A 61 0.18 8.25 -1.97
C GLY A 61 1.39 8.23 -2.93
N PRO A 62 2.64 8.21 -2.44
CA PRO A 62 3.83 8.09 -3.27
C PRO A 62 4.11 6.65 -3.75
N ALA A 63 3.45 5.63 -3.20
CA ALA A 63 3.70 4.25 -3.56
C ALA A 63 3.07 3.87 -4.90
N GLU A 64 3.83 3.16 -5.73
CA GLU A 64 3.36 2.62 -7.00
C GLU A 64 3.76 1.16 -7.14
N VAL A 65 2.82 0.29 -7.52
CA VAL A 65 3.03 -1.14 -7.74
C VAL A 65 2.46 -1.55 -9.08
N ARG A 66 3.30 -2.14 -9.93
CA ARG A 66 2.94 -2.60 -11.28
C ARG A 66 2.79 -4.12 -11.30
N VAL A 67 1.69 -4.60 -11.88
CA VAL A 67 1.45 -6.00 -12.23
C VAL A 67 1.42 -6.11 -13.75
N ALA A 68 2.26 -6.96 -14.33
CA ALA A 68 2.31 -7.21 -15.77
C ALA A 68 2.96 -8.56 -16.07
N GLY A 69 2.38 -9.34 -16.99
CA GLY A 69 2.97 -10.62 -17.43
C GLY A 69 3.23 -11.61 -16.28
N GLY A 70 2.35 -11.65 -15.27
CA GLY A 70 2.54 -12.49 -14.08
C GLY A 70 3.68 -12.05 -13.16
N GLN A 71 4.26 -10.87 -13.37
CA GLN A 71 5.23 -10.27 -12.46
C GLN A 71 4.59 -9.14 -11.66
N VAL A 72 5.13 -8.93 -10.46
CA VAL A 72 4.74 -7.85 -9.56
C VAL A 72 5.99 -7.08 -9.17
N GLY A 73 5.98 -5.77 -9.38
CA GLY A 73 7.13 -4.90 -9.11
C GLY A 73 6.73 -3.59 -8.44
N ILE A 74 7.56 -3.12 -7.51
CA ILE A 74 7.38 -1.81 -6.86
C ILE A 74 8.05 -0.78 -7.77
N ALA A 75 7.25 0.12 -8.34
CA ALA A 75 7.72 1.19 -9.24
C ALA A 75 8.13 2.45 -8.47
N ALA A 76 7.44 2.75 -7.37
CA ALA A 76 7.78 3.85 -6.47
C ALA A 76 7.55 3.43 -5.01
N ALA A 77 8.44 3.87 -4.14
CA ALA A 77 8.35 3.60 -2.71
C ALA A 77 7.32 4.52 -2.02
N GLY A 78 6.87 4.12 -0.83
CA GLY A 78 6.02 4.89 0.07
C GLY A 78 6.07 4.27 1.46
N SER A 79 5.06 4.51 2.30
CA SER A 79 4.89 3.74 3.54
C SER A 79 4.53 2.28 3.24
N ALA A 80 4.66 1.41 4.25
CA ALA A 80 4.31 -0.01 4.11
C ALA A 80 2.83 -0.19 3.75
N ILE A 81 1.93 0.56 4.39
CA ILE A 81 0.50 0.51 4.07
C ILE A 81 0.15 1.04 2.69
N GLU A 82 0.82 2.10 2.23
CA GLU A 82 0.61 2.63 0.88
C GLU A 82 1.04 1.61 -0.17
N ARG A 83 2.20 0.96 0.02
CA ARG A 83 2.62 -0.16 -0.83
C ARG A 83 1.62 -1.32 -0.81
N ALA A 84 1.13 -1.70 0.36
CA ALA A 84 0.16 -2.78 0.50
C ALA A 84 -1.16 -2.46 -0.24
N ARG A 85 -1.69 -1.25 -0.08
CA ARG A 85 -2.91 -0.81 -0.77
C ARG A 85 -2.72 -0.76 -2.28
N ALA A 86 -1.61 -0.21 -2.77
CA ALA A 86 -1.28 -0.18 -4.18
C ALA A 86 -1.14 -1.59 -4.77
N LEU A 87 -0.44 -2.50 -4.08
CA LEU A 87 -0.28 -3.90 -4.47
C LEU A 87 -1.63 -4.62 -4.58
N VAL A 88 -2.45 -4.53 -3.53
CA VAL A 88 -3.76 -5.20 -3.48
C VAL A 88 -4.65 -4.72 -4.62
N ALA A 89 -4.70 -3.40 -4.86
CA ALA A 89 -5.50 -2.83 -5.93
C ALA A 89 -5.03 -3.34 -7.31
N ALA A 90 -3.72 -3.37 -7.57
CA ALA A 90 -3.16 -3.84 -8.84
C ALA A 90 -3.43 -5.34 -9.07
N CYS A 91 -3.26 -6.17 -8.04
CA CYS A 91 -3.54 -7.60 -8.12
C CYS A 91 -5.02 -7.89 -8.38
N TRP A 92 -5.94 -7.15 -7.73
CA TRP A 92 -7.37 -7.31 -7.96
C TRP A 92 -7.77 -6.89 -9.37
N ALA A 93 -7.28 -5.76 -9.86
CA ALA A 93 -7.56 -5.31 -11.23
C ALA A 93 -7.05 -6.30 -12.27
N ALA A 94 -5.85 -6.87 -12.07
CA ALA A 94 -5.30 -7.91 -12.92
C ALA A 94 -6.14 -9.20 -12.86
N ALA A 95 -6.55 -9.63 -11.67
CA ALA A 95 -7.37 -10.82 -11.48
C ALA A 95 -8.76 -10.69 -12.12
N ASP A 96 -9.39 -9.52 -11.99
CA ASP A 96 -10.70 -9.23 -12.58
C ASP A 96 -10.64 -9.20 -14.11
N ALA A 97 -9.48 -8.87 -14.68
CA ALA A 97 -9.18 -8.96 -16.11
C ALA A 97 -8.72 -10.36 -16.58
N GLY A 98 -8.70 -11.37 -15.69
CA GLY A 98 -8.28 -12.73 -16.03
C GLY A 98 -6.76 -12.94 -16.10
N ALA A 99 -5.97 -12.00 -15.58
CA ALA A 99 -4.51 -11.99 -15.63
C ALA A 99 -3.88 -11.95 -14.23
N ALA A 100 -4.48 -12.68 -13.29
CA ALA A 100 -4.01 -12.74 -11.91
C ALA A 100 -2.51 -13.15 -11.85
N PRO A 101 -1.66 -12.44 -11.07
CA PRO A 101 -0.29 -12.85 -10.87
C PRO A 101 -0.22 -14.17 -10.05
N PRO A 102 0.83 -14.98 -10.24
CA PRO A 102 1.06 -16.16 -9.42
C PRO A 102 1.40 -15.77 -7.97
N ARG A 103 1.02 -16.64 -7.03
CA ARG A 103 1.22 -16.46 -5.58
C ARG A 103 2.66 -16.09 -5.22
N GLU A 104 3.63 -16.76 -5.83
CA GLU A 104 5.07 -16.54 -5.63
C GLU A 104 5.53 -15.12 -5.99
N ALA A 105 4.93 -14.48 -6.99
CA ALA A 105 5.26 -13.11 -7.37
C ALA A 105 4.69 -12.11 -6.35
N VAL A 106 3.49 -12.39 -5.84
CA VAL A 106 2.85 -11.60 -4.78
C VAL A 106 3.65 -11.70 -3.48
N ASP A 107 4.01 -12.91 -3.04
CA ASP A 107 4.78 -13.11 -1.80
C ASP A 107 6.14 -12.39 -1.86
N ARG A 108 6.83 -12.46 -3.01
CA ARG A 108 8.09 -11.75 -3.23
C ARG A 108 7.93 -10.23 -3.14
N ALA A 109 6.87 -9.70 -3.74
CA ALA A 109 6.59 -8.27 -3.69
C ALA A 109 6.22 -7.81 -2.28
N VAL A 110 5.50 -8.63 -1.50
CA VAL A 110 5.21 -8.37 -0.09
C VAL A 110 6.49 -8.36 0.74
N GLY A 111 7.40 -9.32 0.53
CA GLY A 111 8.71 -9.33 1.19
C GLY A 111 9.52 -8.06 0.89
N ALA A 112 9.67 -7.70 -0.39
CA ALA A 112 10.37 -6.48 -0.79
C ALA A 112 9.71 -5.20 -0.23
N ALA A 113 8.38 -5.18 -0.10
CA ALA A 113 7.62 -4.09 0.49
C ALA A 113 7.75 -4.03 2.02
N ALA A 114 8.09 -5.12 2.70
CA ALA A 114 8.36 -5.13 4.14
C ALA A 114 9.81 -4.71 4.44
N ASP A 115 10.77 -5.20 3.66
CA ASP A 115 12.21 -4.95 3.87
C ASP A 115 12.59 -3.47 3.71
N SER A 116 11.84 -2.74 2.87
CA SER A 116 12.03 -1.29 2.69
C SER A 116 11.40 -0.44 3.81
N ALA A 117 10.69 -1.05 4.78
CA ALA A 117 10.20 -0.36 5.97
C ALA A 117 11.26 -0.24 7.09
N ASP A 118 12.35 -1.01 7.04
CA ASP A 118 13.43 -0.96 8.05
C ASP A 118 14.46 0.17 7.79
N ALA A 119 14.31 0.90 6.67
CA ALA A 119 14.97 2.18 6.49
C ALA A 119 14.25 3.24 7.35
N ARG A 120 14.62 3.31 8.64
CA ARG A 120 14.09 4.31 9.58
C ARG A 120 14.07 5.72 8.98
N PRO A 121 13.02 6.52 9.21
CA PRO A 121 13.07 7.94 8.92
C PRO A 121 14.17 8.57 9.78
N VAL A 122 15.11 9.26 9.15
CA VAL A 122 16.03 10.17 9.84
C VAL A 122 15.15 11.29 10.40
N ASP A 123 15.08 11.37 11.73
CA ASP A 123 14.46 12.48 12.44
C ASP A 123 15.03 13.79 11.89
N SER A 124 14.18 14.59 11.25
CA SER A 124 14.47 15.99 10.96
C SER A 124 13.84 16.85 12.05
N ALA A 125 14.36 16.67 13.27
CA ALA A 125 14.15 17.59 14.38
C ALA A 125 15.49 18.26 14.71
N GLY A 126 15.70 19.50 14.26
CA GLY A 126 16.84 20.28 14.74
C GLY A 126 17.22 21.48 13.88
N ALA A 127 16.85 22.66 14.40
CA ALA A 127 17.47 23.97 14.15
C ALA A 127 17.17 24.68 12.82
N ILE A 128 16.33 25.73 12.90
CA ILE A 128 16.83 27.11 12.82
C ILE A 128 15.97 28.02 13.71
N GLY A 129 16.37 28.12 14.98
CA GLY A 129 16.11 29.31 15.77
C GLY A 129 17.15 30.36 15.37
N GLY A 130 16.71 31.45 14.73
CA GLY A 130 17.55 32.58 14.37
C GLY A 130 16.79 33.87 14.63
N ALA A 131 16.87 34.35 15.87
CA ALA A 131 16.20 35.55 16.34
C ALA A 131 16.68 36.82 15.60
N SER A 132 15.70 37.67 15.29
CA SER A 132 15.85 39.06 14.90
C SER A 132 16.43 39.94 16.03
N ARG A 133 17.44 40.77 15.74
CA ARG A 133 17.71 42.17 16.20
C ARG A 133 18.70 42.74 15.15
N GLY A 134 18.59 43.92 14.55
CA GLY A 134 18.11 45.21 15.02
C GLY A 134 19.27 46.21 15.00
N THR A 135 19.24 47.15 14.03
CA THR A 135 19.54 48.59 14.20
C THR A 135 21.01 49.09 14.28
N THR A 136 21.38 49.92 13.28
CA THR A 136 22.24 51.15 13.30
C THR A 136 23.73 50.96 13.69
N SER A 137 24.74 51.59 13.09
CA SER A 137 24.94 52.86 12.39
C SER A 137 26.10 52.73 11.40
#